data_AF-A0A561EVF4-F1
#
_entry.id   AF-A0A561EVF4-F1
#
_cell.length_a   1.000
_cell.length_b   1.000
_cell.length_c   1.000
_cell.angle_alpha   90.00
_cell.angle_beta   90.00
_cell.angle_gamma   90.00
#
_symmetry.space_group_name_H-M   'P 1'
#
loop_
_entity.id
_entity.type
_entity.pdbx_description
1 polymer ?
#
loop_
_entity_poly.entity_id
_entity_poly.type
_entity_poly.pdbx_seq_one_letter_code
_entity_poly.pdbx_strand_id
1 'polypeptide(L)' 'MTEQQPTVEELQGSLVESFMAIVGAPDDTEIADRADEIVRTLDARLAAA' A
#
# COMPACT_ATOMS: atom_id res chain seq x y z
N MET A 1 -18.59 -0.13 -14.40
CA MET A 1 -17.44 -0.86 -13.84
C MET A 1 -17.62 -0.89 -12.34
N THR A 2 -17.96 -2.03 -11.76
CA THR A 2 -17.90 -2.20 -10.30
C THR A 2 -16.44 -2.35 -9.93
N GLU A 3 -15.88 -1.30 -9.31
CA GLU A 3 -14.53 -1.34 -8.75
C GLU A 3 -14.52 -2.37 -7.62
N GLN A 4 -14.03 -3.57 -7.94
CA GLN A 4 -13.77 -4.59 -6.92
C GLN A 4 -12.63 -4.07 -6.07
N GLN A 5 -12.92 -3.82 -4.79
CA GLN A 5 -11.91 -3.42 -3.83
C GLN A 5 -10.93 -4.59 -3.64
N PRO A 6 -9.60 -4.34 -3.61
CA PRO A 6 -8.61 -5.40 -3.48
C PRO A 6 -8.79 -6.12 -2.14
N THR A 7 -8.58 -7.43 -2.15
CA THR A 7 -8.54 -8.29 -0.96
C THR A 7 -7.37 -7.92 -0.04
N VAL A 8 -7.39 -8.45 1.19
CA VAL A 8 -6.32 -8.20 2.17
C VAL A 8 -4.99 -8.78 1.68
N GLU A 9 -4.99 -9.97 1.07
CA GLU A 9 -3.78 -10.56 0.49
C GLU A 9 -3.20 -9.72 -0.66
N GLU A 10 -4.05 -9.15 -1.53
CA GLU A 10 -3.63 -8.26 -2.62
C GLU A 10 -3.04 -6.94 -2.10
N LEU A 11 -3.60 -6.40 -1.03
CA LEU A 11 -3.03 -5.24 -0.34
C LEU A 11 -1.68 -5.58 0.29
N GLN A 12 -1.54 -6.76 0.92
CA GLN A 12 -0.30 -7.18 1.56
C GLN A 12 0.83 -7.37 0.54
N GLY A 13 0.53 -7.96 -0.64
CA GLY A 13 1.47 -8.05 -1.76
C GLY A 13 1.92 -6.68 -2.26
N SER A 14 0.97 -5.76 -2.46
CA SER A 14 1.26 -4.38 -2.89
C SER A 14 2.14 -3.63 -1.88
N LEU A 15 1.98 -3.91 -0.59
CA LEU A 15 2.78 -3.32 0.50
C LEU A 15 4.23 -3.81 0.47
N VAL A 16 4.45 -5.10 0.20
CA VAL A 16 5.79 -5.70 0.05
C VAL A 16 6.50 -5.14 -1.18
N GLU A 17 5.82 -5.03 -2.32
CA GLU A 17 6.38 -4.44 -3.53
C GLU A 17 6.76 -2.97 -3.33
N SER A 18 5.89 -2.19 -2.67
CA SER A 18 6.16 -0.79 -2.31
C SER A 18 7.36 -0.68 -1.37
N PHE A 19 7.49 -1.57 -0.38
CA PHE A 19 8.64 -1.60 0.51
C PHE A 19 9.95 -1.92 -0.21
N MET A 20 9.95 -2.88 -1.14
CA MET A 20 11.13 -3.17 -1.96
C MET A 20 11.52 -1.98 -2.86
N ALA A 21 10.54 -1.26 -3.39
CA ALA A 21 10.78 -0.06 -4.19
C ALA A 21 11.44 1.07 -3.36
N ILE A 22 10.96 1.31 -2.13
CA ILE A 22 11.57 2.29 -1.21
C ILE A 22 13.02 1.93 -0.88
N VAL A 23 13.32 0.65 -0.65
CA VAL A 23 14.70 0.20 -0.38
C VAL A 23 15.60 0.45 -1.59
N GLY A 24 15.07 0.36 -2.82
CA GLY A 24 15.80 0.63 -4.06
C GLY A 24 15.96 2.13 -4.40
N ALA A 25 15.06 2.99 -3.91
CA ALA A 25 15.05 4.42 -4.15
C ALA A 25 14.53 5.20 -2.92
N PRO A 26 15.34 5.30 -1.85
CA PRO A 26 14.90 5.86 -0.56
C PRO A 26 14.60 7.37 -0.62
N ASP A 27 15.15 8.07 -1.61
CA ASP A 27 14.94 9.52 -1.81
C ASP A 27 13.79 9.84 -2.78
N ASP A 28 13.10 8.82 -3.30
CA ASP A 28 11.98 9.01 -4.21
C ASP A 28 10.69 9.32 -3.44
N THR A 29 10.30 10.60 -3.49
CA THR A 29 9.14 11.12 -2.75
C THR A 29 7.83 10.54 -3.28
N GLU A 30 7.75 10.22 -4.58
CA GLU A 30 6.53 9.66 -5.18
C GLU A 30 6.27 8.24 -4.68
N ILE A 31 7.34 7.44 -4.51
CA ILE A 31 7.26 6.10 -3.92
C ILE A 31 6.86 6.18 -2.45
N ALA A 32 7.41 7.14 -1.70
CA ALA A 32 7.09 7.34 -0.29
C ALA A 32 5.61 7.73 -0.08
N ASP A 33 5.08 8.65 -0.88
CA ASP A 33 3.68 9.09 -0.80
C ASP A 33 2.72 7.94 -1.10
N ARG A 34 3.02 7.13 -2.13
CA ARG A 34 2.20 5.96 -2.49
C ARG A 34 2.18 4.90 -1.41
N ALA A 35 3.31 4.68 -0.73
CA ALA A 35 3.37 3.73 0.38
C ALA A 35 2.58 4.22 1.60
N ASP A 36 2.61 5.52 1.92
CA ASP A 36 1.79 6.11 2.99
C ASP A 36 0.29 5.91 2.74
N GLU A 37 -0.18 6.11 1.50
CA GLU A 37 -1.57 5.86 1.13
C GLU A 37 -2.00 4.40 1.32
N ILE A 38 -1.14 3.45 0.95
CA ILE A 38 -1.39 2.01 1.12
C ILE A 38 -1.49 1.66 2.61
N VAL A 39 -0.56 2.16 3.43
CA VAL A 39 -0.55 1.90 4.87
C VAL A 39 -1.80 2.46 5.54
N ARG A 40 -2.19 3.71 5.24
CA ARG A 40 -3.42 4.31 5.79
C ARG A 40 -4.67 3.55 5.38
N THR A 41 -4.72 3.08 4.14
CA THR A 41 -5.85 2.30 3.64
C THR A 41 -5.97 0.95 4.36
N LEU A 42 -4.84 0.29 4.61
CA LEU A 42 -4.80 -0.97 5.35
C LEU A 42 -5.20 -0.77 6.82
N ASP A 43 -4.68 0.26 7.47
CA ASP A 43 -4.98 0.60 8.87
C ASP A 43 -6.48 0.88 9.05
N ALA A 44 -7.08 1.70 8.18
CA ALA A 44 -8.51 2.00 8.23
C ALA A 44 -9.39 0.75 8.06
N ARG A 45 -8.97 -0.21 7.24
CA ARG A 45 -9.70 -1.48 7.05
C ARG A 45 -9.56 -2.41 8.24
N LEU A 46 -8.37 -2.49 8.84
CA LEU A 46 -8.14 -3.29 10.05
C LEU A 46 -8.88 -2.72 11.26
N ALA A 47 -8.94 -1.39 11.39
CA ALA A 47 -9.67 -0.72 12.47
C ALA A 47 -11.20 -0.85 12.35
N ALA A 48 -11.71 -1.15 11.15
CA ALA A 48 -13.14 -1.34 10.87
C ALA A 48 -13.58 -2.81 10.97
N ALA A 49 -12.67 -3.74 11.27
CA ALA A 49 -12.92 -5.18 11.43
C ALA A 49 -13.12 -5.58 12.90
#